data_AF-A0A7W9SX73-F1
#
_entry.id   AF-A0A7W9SX73-F1
#
_cell.length_a   1.000
_cell.length_b   1.000
_cell.length_c   1.000
_cell.angle_alpha   90.00
_cell.angle_beta   90.00
_cell.angle_gamma   90.00
#
_symmetry.space_group_name_H-M   'P 1'
#
loop_
_entity.id
_entity.type
_entity.pdbx_description
1 polymer ?
#
loop_
_entity_poly.entity_id
_entity_poly.type
_entity_poly.pdbx_seq_one_letter_code
_entity_poly.pdbx_strand_id
1 'polypeptide(L)'
;MPAADQFLLSQAVALAVHDWLVTLLGPDPALRVKWPNDIFFGSQKLGGILIENTLSGPKIQHSIVGIGLNINQRQFAVPTATSLACLTGRAYSLPTLVARLLESLERRYLQLRSGKVGTLRAEYLQVLYRFQEEHEYEAAGRRLRGQIVGVDETGRLAVATKGKLHYFDLKEIRYI
;
A
#
# COMPACT_ATOMS: atom_id res chain seq x y z
N MET A 1 -15.35 -10.62 8.66
CA MET A 1 -15.34 -10.12 7.27
C MET A 1 -15.35 -11.33 6.33
N PRO A 2 -16.09 -11.32 5.21
CA PRO A 2 -15.99 -12.36 4.18
C PRO A 2 -14.54 -12.52 3.70
N ALA A 3 -14.15 -13.74 3.31
CA ALA A 3 -12.81 -14.01 2.78
C ALA A 3 -12.54 -13.22 1.48
N ALA A 4 -13.57 -12.98 0.67
CA ALA A 4 -13.49 -12.17 -0.55
C ALA A 4 -13.07 -10.71 -0.26
N ASP A 5 -13.41 -10.19 0.93
CA ASP A 5 -13.13 -8.81 1.32
C ASP A 5 -11.75 -8.64 1.98
N GLN A 6 -10.90 -9.68 1.96
CA GLN A 6 -9.59 -9.65 2.62
C GLN A 6 -8.71 -8.47 2.19
N PHE A 7 -8.85 -8.01 0.95
CA PHE A 7 -8.06 -6.89 0.43
C PHE A 7 -8.47 -5.55 1.06
N LEU A 8 -9.70 -5.41 1.56
CA LEU A 8 -10.13 -4.19 2.25
C LEU A 8 -9.30 -3.93 3.51
N LEU A 9 -8.89 -4.99 4.22
CA LEU A 9 -7.99 -4.85 5.36
C LEU A 9 -6.62 -4.33 4.94
N SER A 10 -6.09 -4.82 3.81
CA SER A 10 -4.84 -4.31 3.23
C SER A 10 -4.95 -2.82 2.89
N GLN A 11 -6.03 -2.41 2.23
CA GLN A 11 -6.27 -1.00 1.91
C GLN A 11 -6.34 -0.13 3.18
N ALA A 12 -7.06 -0.59 4.20
CA ALA A 12 -7.20 0.13 5.46
C ALA A 12 -5.85 0.29 6.19
N VAL A 13 -5.03 -0.76 6.25
CA VAL A 13 -3.71 -0.71 6.88
C VAL A 13 -2.76 0.18 6.08
N ALA A 14 -2.76 0.06 4.74
CA ALA A 14 -1.92 0.89 3.88
C ALA A 14 -2.27 2.37 3.98
N LEU A 15 -3.57 2.70 3.99
CA LEU A 15 -4.05 4.07 4.24
C LEU A 15 -3.68 4.57 5.63
N ALA A 16 -3.75 3.73 6.66
CA ALA A 16 -3.36 4.13 8.01
C ALA A 16 -1.87 4.50 8.10
N VAL A 17 -1.02 3.70 7.47
CA VAL A 17 0.42 3.97 7.39
C VAL A 17 0.68 5.23 6.56
N HIS A 18 -0.02 5.40 5.44
CA HIS A 18 0.07 6.59 4.60
C HIS A 18 -0.34 7.86 5.36
N ASP A 19 -1.52 7.88 5.97
CA ASP A 19 -2.01 9.00 6.78
C ASP A 19 -1.02 9.40 7.87
N TRP A 20 -0.50 8.39 8.58
CA TRP A 20 0.48 8.60 9.63
C TRP A 20 1.77 9.23 9.08
N LEU A 21 2.27 8.76 7.94
CA LEU A 21 3.44 9.33 7.27
C LEU A 21 3.19 10.76 6.76
N VAL A 22 1.98 11.07 6.29
CA VAL A 22 1.58 12.45 5.92
C VAL A 22 1.72 13.39 7.10
N THR A 23 1.46 12.95 8.34
CA THR A 23 1.66 13.81 9.52
C THR A 23 3.12 14.19 9.78
N LEU A 24 4.07 13.41 9.23
CA LEU A 24 5.51 13.58 9.43
C LEU A 24 6.19 14.26 8.22
N LEU A 25 5.74 13.93 7.01
CA LEU A 25 6.32 14.38 5.74
C LEU A 25 5.54 15.52 5.08
N GLY A 26 4.30 15.76 5.52
CA GLY A 26 3.33 16.60 4.82
C GLY A 26 2.62 15.84 3.69
N PRO A 27 1.65 16.48 3.01
CA PRO A 27 0.87 15.89 1.92
C PRO A 27 1.66 15.86 0.60
N ASP A 28 2.82 15.21 0.60
CA ASP A 28 3.74 15.16 -0.54
C ASP A 28 3.25 14.16 -1.62
N PRO A 29 3.15 14.56 -2.90
CA PRO A 29 2.75 13.66 -3.98
C PRO A 29 3.74 12.51 -4.24
N ALA A 30 4.96 12.55 -3.71
CA ALA A 30 5.89 11.44 -3.80
C ALA A 30 5.50 10.28 -2.86
N LEU A 31 4.77 10.53 -1.77
CA LEU A 31 4.34 9.50 -0.84
C LEU A 31 3.15 8.71 -1.41
N ARG A 32 3.39 7.44 -1.74
CA ARG A 32 2.42 6.57 -2.43
C ARG A 32 2.42 5.16 -1.87
N VAL A 33 1.29 4.49 -1.99
CA VAL A 33 1.14 3.06 -1.73
C VAL A 33 1.36 2.31 -3.04
N LYS A 34 2.38 1.47 -3.12
CA LYS A 34 2.60 0.57 -4.25
C LYS A 34 1.89 -0.75 -4.00
N TRP A 35 0.98 -1.10 -4.90
CA TRP A 35 0.26 -2.36 -4.82
C TRP A 35 1.23 -3.56 -4.85
N PRO A 36 1.00 -4.59 -4.01
CA PRO A 36 -0.18 -4.72 -3.13
C PRO A 36 -0.04 -3.99 -1.79
N ASN A 37 1.16 -3.86 -1.22
CA ASN A 37 1.33 -3.56 0.20
C ASN A 37 2.60 -2.77 0.55
N ASP A 38 3.26 -2.15 -0.43
CA ASP A 38 4.49 -1.40 -0.17
C ASP A 38 4.24 0.09 -0.03
N ILE A 39 5.05 0.77 0.78
CA ILE A 39 5.00 2.23 0.93
C ILE A 39 6.24 2.82 0.29
N PHE A 40 6.04 3.79 -0.60
CA PHE A 40 7.08 4.41 -1.42
C PHE A 40 7.09 5.93 -1.22
N PHE A 41 8.28 6.52 -1.29
CA PHE A 41 8.48 7.95 -1.48
C PHE A 41 9.25 8.14 -2.79
N GLY A 42 8.56 8.63 -3.82
CA GLY A 42 9.05 8.61 -5.20
C GLY A 42 9.28 7.18 -5.66
N SER A 43 10.50 6.87 -6.13
CA SER A 43 10.89 5.52 -6.56
C SER A 43 11.53 4.67 -5.44
N GLN A 44 11.62 5.20 -4.22
CA GLN A 44 12.31 4.53 -3.10
C GLN A 44 11.31 3.93 -2.12
N LYS A 45 11.57 2.69 -1.70
CA LYS A 45 10.77 1.96 -0.72
C LYS A 45 11.07 2.47 0.69
N LEU A 46 10.02 2.93 1.39
CA LEU A 46 10.06 3.34 2.79
C LEU A 46 9.68 2.18 3.73
N GLY A 47 8.92 1.21 3.24
CA GLY A 47 8.51 0.05 4.03
C GLY A 47 7.53 -0.85 3.30
N GLY A 48 7.03 -1.85 4.02
CA GLY A 48 6.07 -2.81 3.49
C GLY A 48 5.16 -3.37 4.58
N ILE A 49 4.00 -3.84 4.14
CA ILE A 49 2.96 -4.43 4.97
C ILE A 49 2.79 -5.89 4.54
N LEU A 50 2.67 -6.79 5.50
CA LEU A 50 2.35 -8.19 5.29
C LEU A 50 1.09 -8.52 6.08
N ILE A 51 0.11 -9.14 5.42
CA ILE A 51 -1.13 -9.56 6.08
C ILE A 51 -1.33 -11.04 5.83
N GLU A 52 -1.43 -11.79 6.93
CA GLU A 52 -1.70 -13.22 6.93
C GLU A 52 -3.09 -13.44 7.53
N ASN A 53 -3.99 -13.99 6.73
CA ASN A 53 -5.37 -14.26 7.14
C ASN A 53 -5.55 -15.74 7.44
N THR A 54 -6.13 -16.05 8.60
CA THR A 54 -6.63 -17.38 8.89
C THR A 54 -8.13 -17.41 8.63
N LEU A 55 -8.56 -18.33 7.76
CA LEU A 55 -9.94 -18.46 7.34
C LEU A 55 -10.65 -19.55 8.14
N SER A 56 -11.93 -19.31 8.45
CA SER A 56 -12.86 -20.30 8.96
C SER A 56 -14.08 -20.32 8.02
N GLY A 57 -14.08 -21.29 7.09
CA GLY A 57 -15.05 -21.35 6.00
C GLY A 57 -14.98 -20.08 5.12
N PRO A 58 -16.12 -19.43 4.82
CA PRO A 58 -16.16 -18.24 3.97
C PRO A 58 -15.76 -16.93 4.69
N LYS A 59 -15.33 -17.00 5.96
CA LYS A 59 -15.03 -15.83 6.79
C LYS A 59 -13.58 -15.83 7.22
N ILE A 60 -13.03 -14.63 7.37
CA ILE A 60 -11.75 -14.42 8.05
C ILE A 60 -11.98 -14.56 9.56
N GLN A 61 -11.26 -15.49 10.19
CA GLN A 61 -11.30 -15.73 11.64
C GLN A 61 -10.38 -14.76 12.39
N HIS A 62 -9.14 -14.63 11.93
CA HIS A 62 -8.18 -13.64 12.43
C HIS A 62 -7.19 -13.24 11.33
N SER A 63 -6.58 -12.08 11.50
CA SER A 63 -5.56 -11.54 10.61
C SER A 63 -4.35 -11.09 11.42
N ILE A 64 -3.17 -11.48 10.99
CA ILE A 64 -1.90 -11.01 11.53
C ILE A 64 -1.34 -9.99 10.54
N VAL A 65 -1.09 -8.77 11.02
CA VAL A 65 -0.59 -7.66 10.21
C VAL A 65 0.82 -7.30 10.68
N GLY A 66 1.82 -7.62 9.85
CA GLY A 66 3.19 -7.16 10.02
C GLY A 66 3.42 -5.85 9.28
N ILE A 67 3.95 -4.84 9.95
CA ILE A 67 4.29 -3.54 9.35
C ILE A 67 5.78 -3.29 9.56
N GLY A 68 6.55 -3.30 8.47
CA GLY A 68 7.98 -3.01 8.48
C GLY A 68 8.26 -1.65 7.84
N LEU A 69 8.83 -0.71 8.61
CA LEU A 69 9.09 0.65 8.15
C LEU A 69 10.53 1.05 8.44
N ASN A 70 11.17 1.69 7.45
CA ASN A 70 12.49 2.26 7.59
C ASN A 70 12.38 3.64 8.26
N ILE A 71 12.75 3.71 9.54
CA ILE A 71 12.62 4.95 10.32
C ILE A 71 13.95 5.70 10.41
N ASN A 72 14.92 5.18 11.16
CA ASN A 72 16.16 5.87 11.50
C ASN A 72 17.38 5.41 10.68
N GLN A 73 17.21 4.43 9.78
CA GLN A 73 18.28 3.91 8.94
C GLN A 73 18.79 5.00 7.99
N ARG A 74 20.09 5.33 8.03
CA ARG A 74 20.68 6.39 7.17
C ARG A 74 21.45 5.87 5.96
N GLN A 75 21.83 4.60 5.96
CA GLN A 75 22.62 3.98 4.91
C GLN A 75 21.91 2.74 4.40
N PHE A 76 21.79 2.59 3.08
CA PHE A 76 21.17 1.45 2.43
C PHE A 76 22.13 0.86 1.42
N ALA A 77 22.13 -0.47 1.29
CA ALA A 77 22.92 -1.16 0.28
C ALA A 77 22.37 -1.00 -1.14
N VAL A 78 21.13 -0.52 -1.27
CA VAL A 78 20.44 -0.32 -2.55
C VAL A 78 19.91 1.11 -2.65
N PRO A 79 19.92 1.73 -3.85
CA PRO A 79 19.42 3.08 -4.05
C PRO A 79 17.88 3.16 -4.07
N THR A 80 17.21 2.00 -4.06
CA THR A 80 15.74 1.88 -4.15
C THR A 80 15.07 1.83 -2.77
N ALA A 81 15.79 2.13 -1.69
CA ALA A 81 15.27 2.15 -0.33
C ALA A 81 15.60 3.49 0.34
N THR A 82 14.66 3.98 1.15
CA THR A 82 14.81 5.21 1.94
C THR A 82 14.21 5.03 3.33
N SER A 83 14.36 6.05 4.18
CA SER A 83 13.82 6.10 5.53
C SER A 83 13.29 7.48 5.88
N LEU A 84 12.49 7.59 6.94
CA LEU A 84 12.09 8.89 7.47
C LEU A 84 13.28 9.79 7.81
N ALA A 85 14.35 9.21 8.37
CA ALA A 85 15.55 9.97 8.71
C ALA A 85 16.32 10.47 7.48
N CYS A 86 16.37 9.70 6.39
CA CYS A 86 16.94 10.16 5.12
C CYS A 86 16.11 11.29 4.51
N LEU A 87 14.78 11.18 4.54
CA LEU A 87 13.87 12.16 3.93
C LEU A 87 13.82 13.48 4.72
N THR A 88 13.86 13.41 6.05
CA THR A 88 13.65 14.59 6.92
C THR A 88 14.92 15.14 7.56
N GLY A 89 16.03 14.39 7.49
CA GLY A 89 17.28 14.70 8.17
C GLY A 89 17.26 14.45 9.69
N ARG A 90 16.12 14.06 10.27
CA ARG A 90 15.89 13.96 11.72
C ARG A 90 15.96 12.52 12.22
N ALA A 91 16.22 12.33 13.52
CA ALA A 91 16.04 11.06 14.20
C ALA A 91 14.71 11.05 14.95
N TYR A 92 14.07 9.89 15.04
CA TYR A 92 12.76 9.73 15.64
C TYR A 92 12.79 8.81 16.87
N SER A 93 11.99 9.14 17.88
CA SER A 93 11.67 8.27 19.01
C SER A 93 10.68 7.20 18.57
N LEU A 94 11.11 5.93 18.53
CA LEU A 94 10.26 4.82 18.10
C LEU A 94 9.01 4.63 18.98
N PRO A 95 9.08 4.71 20.33
CA PRO A 95 7.88 4.59 21.16
C PRO A 95 6.82 5.64 20.83
N THR A 96 7.23 6.90 20.63
CA THR A 96 6.31 7.99 20.28
C THR A 96 5.70 7.78 18.89
N LEU A 97 6.50 7.35 17.92
CA LEU A 97 6.05 7.08 16.56
C LEU A 97 5.04 5.94 16.50
N VAL A 98 5.30 4.83 17.21
CA VAL A 98 4.41 3.66 17.23
C VAL A 98 3.05 4.02 17.82
N ALA A 99 3.00 4.80 18.90
CA ALA A 99 1.73 5.25 19.48
C ALA A 99 0.85 5.99 18.45
N ARG A 100 1.45 6.91 17.68
CA ARG A 100 0.75 7.66 16.62
C ARG A 100 0.34 6.80 15.43
N LEU A 101 1.13 5.77 15.10
CA LEU A 101 0.76 4.82 14.06
C LEU A 101 -0.46 3.99 14.50
N LEU A 102 -0.51 3.55 15.77
CA LEU A 102 -1.64 2.79 16.32
C LEU A 102 -2.94 3.60 16.29
N GLU A 103 -2.90 4.90 16.60
CA GLU A 103 -4.06 5.80 16.47
C GLU A 103 -4.59 5.86 15.02
N SER A 104 -3.68 5.88 14.04
CA SER A 104 -4.05 5.92 12.62
C SER A 104 -4.62 4.58 12.13
N LEU A 105 -4.05 3.47 12.61
CA LEU A 105 -4.54 2.12 12.36
C LEU A 105 -5.95 1.92 12.93
N GLU A 106 -6.19 2.32 14.17
CA GLU A 106 -7.50 2.25 14.79
C GLU A 106 -8.55 3.04 13.99
N ARG A 107 -8.22 4.27 13.59
CA ARG A 107 -9.12 5.12 12.79
C ARG A 107 -9.55 4.45 11.49
N ARG A 108 -8.60 3.95 10.68
CA ARG A 108 -8.91 3.29 9.40
C ARG A 108 -9.59 1.94 9.59
N TYR A 109 -9.24 1.21 10.65
CA TYR A 109 -9.93 -0.02 11.01
C TYR A 109 -11.39 0.22 11.39
N LEU A 110 -11.69 1.25 12.18
CA LEU A 110 -13.05 1.65 12.52
C LEU A 110 -13.83 2.13 11.29
N GLN A 111 -13.18 2.86 10.37
CA GLN A 111 -13.77 3.22 9.08
C GLN A 111 -14.18 1.97 8.29
N LEU A 112 -13.30 0.98 8.17
CA LEU A 112 -13.59 -0.31 7.54
C LEU A 112 -14.78 -1.01 8.23
N ARG A 113 -14.78 -1.09 9.56
CA ARG A 113 -15.87 -1.71 10.34
C ARG A 113 -17.20 -0.98 10.21
N SER A 114 -17.20 0.32 9.96
CA SER A 114 -18.41 1.11 9.76
C SER A 114 -19.09 0.89 8.40
N GLY A 115 -18.49 0.07 7.51
CA GLY A 115 -19.06 -0.24 6.19
C GLY A 115 -18.81 0.82 5.12
N LYS A 116 -17.95 1.82 5.38
CA LYS A 116 -17.58 2.90 4.44
C LYS A 116 -16.59 2.43 3.36
N VAL A 117 -16.88 1.28 2.74
CA VAL A 117 -15.98 0.58 1.79
C VAL A 117 -15.73 1.41 0.53
N GLY A 118 -16.75 2.07 -0.02
CA GLY A 118 -16.60 2.91 -1.21
C GLY A 118 -15.61 4.06 -1.00
N THR A 119 -15.69 4.74 0.14
CA THR A 119 -14.75 5.82 0.51
C THR A 119 -13.34 5.27 0.69
N LEU A 120 -13.17 4.16 1.40
CA LEU A 120 -11.88 3.51 1.60
C LEU A 120 -11.20 3.15 0.26
N ARG A 121 -11.95 2.55 -0.66
CA ARG A 121 -11.47 2.20 -2.01
C ARG A 121 -11.04 3.46 -2.77
N ALA A 122 -11.85 4.52 -2.75
CA ALA A 122 -11.54 5.77 -3.43
C ALA A 122 -10.28 6.45 -2.87
N GLU A 123 -10.14 6.53 -1.54
CA GLU A 123 -8.95 7.08 -0.88
C GLU A 123 -7.70 6.26 -1.20
N TYR A 124 -7.80 4.93 -1.23
CA TYR A 124 -6.69 4.07 -1.60
C TYR A 124 -6.21 4.34 -3.04
N LEU A 125 -7.13 4.50 -3.99
CA LEU A 125 -6.77 4.82 -5.38
C LEU A 125 -6.08 6.17 -5.51
N GLN A 126 -6.46 7.18 -4.72
CA GLN A 126 -5.83 8.49 -4.75
C GLN A 126 -4.34 8.47 -4.37
N VAL A 127 -3.92 7.50 -3.56
CA VAL A 127 -2.53 7.35 -3.11
C VAL A 127 -1.81 6.17 -3.78
N LEU A 128 -2.47 5.48 -4.71
CA LEU A 128 -1.91 4.33 -5.40
C LEU A 128 -0.79 4.77 -6.36
N TYR A 129 0.37 4.12 -6.23
CA TYR A 129 1.56 4.41 -7.02
C TYR A 129 1.32 4.16 -8.51
N ARG A 130 1.65 5.15 -9.36
CA ARG A 130 1.42 5.16 -10.82
C ARG A 130 -0.07 5.04 -11.22
N PHE A 131 -1.00 5.35 -10.33
CA PHE A 131 -2.43 5.33 -10.65
C PHE A 131 -2.76 6.35 -11.74
N GLN A 132 -3.48 5.89 -12.77
CA GLN A 132 -3.82 6.69 -13.95
C GLN A 132 -2.61 7.27 -14.71
N GLU A 133 -1.42 6.70 -14.54
CA GLU A 133 -0.25 7.04 -15.34
C GLU A 133 0.11 5.90 -16.28
N GLU A 134 0.59 6.23 -17.49
CA GLU A 134 1.02 5.22 -18.46
C GLU A 134 2.49 4.84 -18.22
N HIS A 135 2.74 3.56 -17.93
CA HIS A 135 4.07 3.02 -17.61
C HIS A 135 4.30 1.67 -18.29
N GLU A 136 5.55 1.22 -18.31
CA GLU A 136 5.92 -0.13 -18.72
C GLU A 136 5.87 -1.10 -17.53
N TYR A 137 5.34 -2.30 -17.81
CA TYR A 137 5.24 -3.41 -16.88
C TYR A 137 5.73 -4.70 -17.57
N GLU A 138 6.15 -5.67 -16.78
CA GLU A 138 6.44 -7.02 -17.25
C GLU A 138 5.38 -7.98 -16.70
N ALA A 139 4.71 -8.73 -17.58
CA ALA A 139 3.80 -9.79 -17.18
C ALA A 139 4.00 -11.01 -18.10
N ALA A 140 4.01 -12.21 -17.51
CA ALA A 140 4.29 -13.47 -18.21
C ALA A 140 5.55 -13.42 -19.12
N GLY A 141 6.61 -12.75 -18.65
CA GLY A 141 7.88 -12.58 -19.39
C GLY A 141 7.83 -11.63 -20.58
N ARG A 142 6.74 -10.87 -20.76
CA ARG A 142 6.57 -9.89 -21.84
C ARG A 142 6.41 -8.49 -21.28
N ARG A 143 7.01 -7.51 -21.96
CA ARG A 143 6.76 -6.09 -21.66
C ARG A 143 5.42 -5.66 -22.23
N LEU A 144 4.66 -4.93 -21.45
CA LEU A 144 3.44 -4.25 -21.86
C LEU A 144 3.49 -2.80 -21.38
N ARG A 145 2.93 -1.91 -22.19
CA ARG A 145 2.67 -0.52 -21.80
C ARG A 145 1.20 -0.40 -21.42
N GLY A 146 0.94 0.15 -20.24
CA GLY A 146 -0.40 0.20 -19.68
C GLY A 146 -0.57 1.26 -18.62
N GLN A 147 -1.83 1.44 -18.20
CA GLN A 147 -2.20 2.37 -17.14
C GLN A 147 -2.89 1.60 -16.02
N ILE A 148 -2.44 1.78 -14.77
CA ILE A 148 -3.18 1.25 -13.62
C ILE A 148 -4.48 2.04 -13.50
N VAL A 149 -5.61 1.36 -13.60
CA VAL A 149 -6.95 1.96 -13.51
C VAL A 149 -7.69 1.56 -12.24
N GLY A 150 -7.10 0.68 -11.43
CA GLY A 150 -7.56 0.42 -10.07
C GLY A 150 -7.14 -0.93 -9.53
N VAL A 151 -7.88 -1.38 -8.53
CA VAL A 151 -7.78 -2.70 -7.94
C VAL A 151 -9.20 -3.25 -7.84
N ASP A 152 -9.41 -4.49 -8.28
CA ASP A 152 -10.74 -5.10 -8.25
C ASP A 152 -11.16 -5.53 -6.84
N GLU A 153 -12.38 -6.03 -6.71
CA GLU A 153 -12.93 -6.42 -5.41
C GLU A 153 -12.19 -7.58 -4.74
N THR A 154 -11.47 -8.38 -5.53
CA THR A 154 -10.66 -9.51 -5.04
C THR A 154 -9.23 -9.10 -4.69
N GLY A 155 -8.84 -7.85 -4.98
CA GLY A 155 -7.51 -7.32 -4.71
C GLY A 155 -6.53 -7.41 -5.88
N ARG A 156 -6.98 -7.77 -7.09
CA ARG A 156 -6.13 -7.86 -8.29
C ARG A 156 -5.91 -6.49 -8.92
N LEU A 157 -4.68 -6.24 -9.37
CA LEU A 157 -4.33 -4.97 -10.01
C LEU A 157 -4.95 -4.90 -11.41
N ALA A 158 -5.76 -3.87 -11.65
CA ALA A 158 -6.42 -3.64 -12.92
C ALA A 158 -5.58 -2.68 -13.78
N VAL A 159 -5.11 -3.15 -14.94
CA VAL A 159 -4.28 -2.39 -15.87
C VAL A 159 -4.94 -2.36 -17.25
N ALA A 160 -5.16 -1.15 -17.76
CA ALA A 160 -5.66 -0.93 -19.11
C ALA A 160 -4.49 -0.91 -20.11
N THR A 161 -4.57 -1.74 -21.16
CA THR A 161 -3.61 -1.75 -22.27
C THR A 161 -4.35 -1.78 -23.60
N LYS A 162 -4.04 -0.85 -24.53
CA LYS A 162 -4.69 -0.77 -25.85
C LYS A 162 -6.23 -0.87 -25.80
N GLY A 163 -6.84 -0.24 -24.79
CA GLY A 163 -8.29 -0.25 -24.58
C GLY A 163 -8.87 -1.54 -23.96
N LYS A 164 -8.04 -2.53 -23.59
CA LYS A 164 -8.45 -3.75 -22.89
C LYS A 164 -8.03 -3.73 -21.43
N LEU A 165 -8.89 -4.23 -20.56
CA LEU A 165 -8.61 -4.33 -19.13
C LEU A 165 -8.04 -5.70 -18.79
N HIS A 166 -6.91 -5.71 -18.09
CA HIS A 166 -6.24 -6.91 -17.60
C HIS A 166 -6.18 -6.87 -16.08
N TYR A 167 -6.39 -8.01 -15.43
CA TYR A 167 -6.29 -8.17 -13.97
C TYR A 167 -5.11 -9.06 -13.65
N PHE A 168 -4.29 -8.65 -12.69
CA PHE A 168 -3.09 -9.36 -12.29
C PHE A 168 -3.12 -9.70 -10.81
N ASP A 169 -2.88 -10.96 -10.50
CA ASP A 169 -2.61 -11.45 -9.16
C ASP A 169 -1.17 -11.13 -8.72
N LEU A 170 -0.89 -11.34 -7.44
CA LEU A 170 0.44 -11.12 -6.86
C LEU A 170 1.49 -11.94 -7.62
N LYS A 171 2.60 -11.28 -8.01
CA LYS A 171 3.72 -11.84 -8.81
C LYS A 171 3.43 -12.04 -10.30
N GLU A 172 2.21 -11.81 -10.78
CA GLU A 172 1.91 -11.91 -12.22
C GLU A 172 2.35 -10.67 -13.01
N ILE A 173 2.54 -9.54 -12.32
CA ILE A 173 3.00 -8.28 -12.89
C ILE A 173 4.18 -7.70 -12.10
N ARG A 174 5.15 -7.14 -12.83
CA ARG A 174 6.30 -6.43 -12.28
C ARG A 174 6.38 -5.02 -12.84
N TYR A 175 6.71 -4.08 -11.97
CA TYR A 175 6.98 -2.69 -12.30
C TYR A 175 8.41 -2.62 -12.86
N ILE A 176 8.54 -2.09 -14.09
CA ILE A 176 9.84 -1.79 -14.71
C ILE A 176 10.19 -0.32 -14.43
#